data_AF-A0A2V9U9F3-F1
#
_entry.id   AF-A0A2V9U9F3-F1
#
_cell.length_a   1.000
_cell.length_b   1.000
_cell.length_c   1.000
_cell.angle_alpha   90.00
_cell.angle_beta   90.00
_cell.angle_gamma   90.00
#
_symmetry.space_group_name_H-M   'P 1'
#
loop_
_entity.id
_entity.type
_entity.pdbx_description
1 polymer ?
#
loop_
_entity_poly.entity_id
_entity_poly.type
_entity_poly.pdbx_seq_one_letter_code
_entity_poly.pdbx_strand_id
1 'polypeptide(L)'
;MMEDEGLDCLDLLEETPGTLRGLMRELSHEDAAWKPAPDRFSVAEVLAHLSHSEGHCYRMRVDRFLNEEMPEFEPDDAQMYLDLYREADAEDSFDHFEEQRDTNMDFLRTLPRAAGERRAMHKEAGEITLQQMLHEWAMHDLGHIRQIAELVRARMHWRQAGTLGESYKLRP
;
A
#
# COMPACT_ATOMS: atom_id res chain seq x y z
N MET A 1 -3.95 -19.77 26.68
CA MET A 1 -3.59 -18.88 25.55
C MET A 1 -4.92 -18.46 24.98
N MET A 2 -5.29 -17.18 25.10
CA MET A 2 -6.46 -16.69 24.38
C MET A 2 -6.12 -16.81 22.90
N GLU A 3 -6.93 -17.57 22.16
CA GLU A 3 -6.87 -17.54 20.70
C GLU A 3 -7.06 -16.08 20.29
N ASP A 4 -6.22 -15.59 19.40
CA ASP A 4 -6.35 -14.25 18.83
C ASP A 4 -7.74 -14.16 18.16
N GLU A 5 -8.66 -13.40 18.76
CA GLU A 5 -10.08 -13.34 18.37
C GLU A 5 -10.31 -12.40 17.17
N GLY A 6 -9.26 -11.75 16.67
CA GLY A 6 -9.29 -10.76 15.59
C GLY A 6 -8.98 -11.33 14.21
N LEU A 7 -8.97 -10.43 13.22
CA LEU A 7 -8.44 -10.68 11.88
C LEU A 7 -6.93 -10.50 11.91
N ASP A 8 -6.19 -11.28 11.11
CA ASP A 8 -4.73 -11.14 11.07
C ASP A 8 -4.30 -9.89 10.28
N CYS A 9 -3.01 -9.52 10.41
CA CYS A 9 -2.33 -8.42 9.70
C CYS A 9 -2.72 -6.98 10.09
N LEU A 10 -3.72 -6.77 10.95
CA LEU A 10 -4.18 -5.41 11.28
C LEU A 10 -3.08 -4.53 11.86
N ASP A 11 -2.26 -5.05 12.77
CA ASP A 11 -1.16 -4.27 13.36
C ASP A 11 -0.10 -3.87 12.32
N LEU A 12 0.20 -4.75 11.36
CA LEU A 12 1.15 -4.44 10.30
C LEU A 12 0.59 -3.37 9.35
N LEU A 13 -0.69 -3.46 9.01
CA LEU A 13 -1.37 -2.45 8.22
C LEU A 13 -1.40 -1.10 8.97
N GLU A 14 -1.73 -1.08 10.25
CA GLU A 14 -1.72 0.15 11.04
C GLU A 14 -0.33 0.82 11.07
N GLU A 15 0.75 0.05 11.09
CA GLU A 15 2.12 0.58 11.13
C GLU A 15 2.66 1.05 9.77
N THR A 16 1.98 0.74 8.66
CA THR A 16 2.42 1.13 7.30
C THR A 16 2.66 2.64 7.19
N PRO A 17 1.70 3.53 7.53
CA PRO A 17 1.92 4.97 7.36
C PRO A 17 3.05 5.49 8.23
N GLY A 18 3.14 5.07 9.50
CA GLY A 18 4.27 5.46 10.37
C GLY A 18 5.63 5.09 9.78
N THR A 19 5.73 3.89 9.19
CA THR A 19 6.94 3.44 8.49
C THR A 19 7.27 4.31 7.29
N LEU A 20 6.28 4.61 6.44
CA LEU A 20 6.47 5.46 5.26
C LEU A 20 6.87 6.89 5.64
N ARG A 21 6.20 7.48 6.64
CA ARG A 21 6.52 8.82 7.17
C ARG A 21 7.98 8.89 7.65
N GLY A 22 8.47 7.83 8.29
CA GLY A 22 9.87 7.70 8.68
C GLY A 22 10.83 7.70 7.49
N LEU A 23 10.53 6.94 6.44
CA LEU A 23 11.37 6.85 5.23
C LEU A 23 11.41 8.16 4.44
N MET A 24 10.32 8.92 4.44
CA MET A 24 10.15 10.12 3.62
C MET A 24 10.56 11.42 4.30
N ARG A 25 10.97 11.36 5.58
CA ARG A 25 11.22 12.53 6.43
C ARG A 25 12.20 13.56 5.87
N GLU A 26 13.18 13.13 5.06
CA GLU A 26 14.22 13.99 4.49
C GLU A 26 13.96 14.35 3.01
N LEU A 27 12.86 13.88 2.42
CA LEU A 27 12.54 14.16 1.03
C LEU A 27 12.01 15.58 0.85
N SER A 28 12.52 16.29 -0.15
CA SER A 28 11.84 17.48 -0.69
C SER A 28 10.73 17.07 -1.66
N HIS A 29 9.83 18.00 -2.02
CA HIS A 29 8.86 17.76 -3.09
C HIS A 29 9.53 17.37 -4.43
N GLU A 30 10.69 17.94 -4.75
CA GLU A 30 11.44 17.57 -5.96
C GLU A 30 11.95 16.13 -5.88
N ASP A 31 12.46 15.71 -4.72
CA ASP A 31 12.93 14.33 -4.53
C ASP A 31 11.78 13.33 -4.57
N ALA A 32 10.62 13.69 -3.99
CA ALA A 32 9.43 12.87 -4.02
C ALA A 32 8.87 12.69 -5.45
N ALA A 33 8.98 13.72 -6.30
CA ALA A 33 8.53 13.70 -7.69
C ALA A 33 9.56 13.07 -8.66
N TRP A 34 10.77 12.77 -8.20
CA TRP A 34 11.80 12.20 -9.07
C TRP A 34 11.48 10.75 -9.49
N LYS A 35 11.58 10.48 -10.79
CA LYS A 35 11.41 9.15 -11.37
C LYS A 35 12.77 8.55 -11.75
N PRO A 36 13.08 7.31 -11.36
CA PRO A 36 14.31 6.64 -11.78
C PRO A 36 14.31 6.26 -13.26
N ALA A 37 13.12 6.04 -13.84
CA ALA A 37 12.89 5.83 -15.26
C ALA A 37 11.45 6.25 -15.64
N PRO A 38 11.16 6.53 -16.93
CA PRO A 38 9.83 7.00 -17.37
C PRO A 38 8.67 6.04 -17.02
N ASP A 39 8.95 4.73 -16.98
CA ASP A 39 8.02 3.63 -16.73
C ASP A 39 7.99 3.19 -15.24
N ARG A 40 8.73 3.86 -14.36
CA ARG A 40 8.78 3.57 -12.92
C ARG A 40 8.08 4.65 -12.14
N PHE A 41 7.41 4.31 -11.04
CA PHE A 41 6.80 5.31 -10.18
C PHE A 41 7.84 6.07 -9.36
N SER A 42 7.63 7.38 -9.22
CA SER A 42 8.23 8.22 -8.18
C SER A 42 7.64 7.91 -6.80
N VAL A 43 8.20 8.48 -5.73
CA VAL A 43 7.60 8.35 -4.39
C VAL A 43 6.19 8.95 -4.38
N ALA A 44 6.00 10.13 -4.98
CA ALA A 44 4.71 10.79 -5.09
C ALA A 44 3.65 9.89 -5.77
N GLU A 45 4.01 9.25 -6.90
CA GLU A 45 3.11 8.34 -7.62
C GLU A 45 2.79 7.06 -6.80
N VAL A 46 3.74 6.58 -5.98
CA VAL A 46 3.46 5.46 -5.06
C VAL A 46 2.49 5.86 -3.96
N LEU A 47 2.63 7.06 -3.39
CA LEU A 47 1.73 7.55 -2.34
C LEU A 47 0.30 7.76 -2.87
N ALA A 48 0.18 8.37 -4.05
CA ALA A 48 -1.10 8.52 -4.73
C ALA A 48 -1.74 7.15 -5.03
N HIS A 49 -0.95 6.16 -5.44
CA HIS A 49 -1.43 4.80 -5.63
C HIS A 49 -1.93 4.15 -4.32
N LEU A 50 -1.16 4.25 -3.23
CA LEU A 50 -1.55 3.71 -1.93
C LEU A 50 -2.88 4.31 -1.45
N SER A 51 -3.01 5.63 -1.50
CA SER A 51 -4.25 6.34 -1.14
C SER A 51 -5.43 5.89 -2.00
N HIS A 52 -5.24 5.80 -3.31
CA HIS A 52 -6.29 5.35 -4.22
C HIS A 52 -6.72 3.90 -3.93
N SER A 53 -5.78 2.97 -3.82
CA SER A 53 -6.06 1.55 -3.59
C SER A 53 -6.68 1.27 -2.22
N GLU A 54 -6.34 2.04 -1.18
CA GLU A 54 -6.93 1.97 0.15
C GLU A 54 -8.47 2.03 0.08
N GLY A 55 -9.00 2.98 -0.70
CA GLY A 55 -10.44 3.18 -0.87
C GLY A 55 -11.04 2.34 -2.02
N HIS A 56 -10.50 2.51 -3.22
CA HIS A 56 -11.06 1.95 -4.47
C HIS A 56 -10.94 0.43 -4.55
N CYS A 57 -9.88 -0.14 -4.00
CA CYS A 57 -9.64 -1.57 -4.03
C CYS A 57 -10.02 -2.21 -2.69
N TYR A 58 -9.29 -1.89 -1.63
CA TYR A 58 -9.34 -2.67 -0.40
C TYR A 58 -10.59 -2.41 0.43
N ARG A 59 -10.86 -1.16 0.82
CA ARG A 59 -12.05 -0.84 1.62
C ARG A 59 -13.33 -1.22 0.89
N MET A 60 -13.44 -0.88 -0.40
CA MET A 60 -14.58 -1.29 -1.24
C MET A 60 -14.80 -2.81 -1.19
N ARG A 61 -13.74 -3.62 -1.35
CA ARG A 61 -13.85 -5.08 -1.29
C ARG A 61 -14.21 -5.60 0.11
N VAL A 62 -13.70 -5.01 1.18
CA VAL A 62 -14.12 -5.34 2.56
C VAL A 62 -15.63 -5.15 2.70
N ASP A 63 -16.15 -3.99 2.29
CA ASP A 63 -17.59 -3.71 2.38
C ASP A 63 -18.40 -4.74 1.57
N ARG A 64 -17.92 -5.12 0.37
CA ARG A 64 -18.59 -6.16 -0.45
C ARG A 64 -18.50 -7.55 0.17
N PHE A 65 -17.36 -7.95 0.72
CA PHE A 65 -17.22 -9.21 1.46
C PHE A 65 -18.25 -9.31 2.59
N LEU A 66 -18.56 -8.20 3.27
CA LEU A 66 -19.47 -8.18 4.42
C LEU A 66 -20.95 -8.09 4.04
N ASN A 67 -21.28 -7.50 2.90
CA ASN A 67 -22.66 -7.22 2.51
C ASN A 67 -23.20 -8.10 1.37
N GLU A 68 -22.33 -8.75 0.59
CA GLU A 68 -22.72 -9.59 -0.54
C GLU A 68 -22.43 -11.08 -0.28
N GLU A 69 -23.14 -11.95 -0.98
CA GLU A 69 -22.86 -13.38 -1.05
C GLU A 69 -22.03 -13.66 -2.30
N MET A 70 -20.79 -14.12 -2.12
CA MET A 70 -19.84 -14.45 -3.20
C MET A 70 -19.67 -13.32 -4.25
N PRO A 71 -19.30 -12.08 -3.84
CA PRO A 71 -19.06 -10.99 -4.78
C PRO A 71 -17.95 -11.34 -5.77
N GLU A 72 -18.05 -10.83 -7.00
CA GLU A 72 -16.99 -10.92 -8.00
C GLU A 72 -16.04 -9.72 -7.93
N PHE A 73 -14.73 -9.97 -8.00
CA PHE A 73 -13.68 -8.95 -8.02
C PHE A 73 -12.82 -9.04 -9.29
N GLU A 74 -12.58 -7.87 -9.89
CA GLU A 74 -11.60 -7.67 -10.96
C GLU A 74 -10.18 -7.63 -10.39
N PRO A 75 -9.14 -8.00 -11.17
CA PRO A 75 -7.76 -7.66 -10.82
C PRO A 75 -7.60 -6.13 -10.70
N ASP A 76 -6.71 -5.69 -9.81
CA ASP A 76 -6.33 -4.28 -9.68
C ASP A 76 -4.92 -4.09 -10.26
N ASP A 77 -4.77 -3.12 -11.17
CA ASP A 77 -3.49 -2.78 -11.79
C ASP A 77 -3.26 -1.28 -11.63
N ALA A 78 -2.28 -0.93 -10.79
CA ALA A 78 -1.86 0.44 -10.55
C ALA A 78 -1.54 1.19 -11.86
N GLN A 79 -1.01 0.49 -12.87
CA GLN A 79 -0.59 1.10 -14.12
C GLN A 79 -1.78 1.62 -14.95
N MET A 80 -2.97 1.05 -14.78
CA MET A 80 -4.21 1.51 -15.42
C MET A 80 -4.67 2.88 -14.92
N TYR A 81 -4.22 3.29 -13.73
CA TYR A 81 -4.59 4.53 -13.07
C TYR A 81 -3.45 5.54 -13.04
N LEU A 82 -2.37 5.32 -13.80
CA LEU A 82 -1.19 6.19 -13.74
C LEU A 82 -1.50 7.68 -14.00
N ASP A 83 -2.47 7.98 -14.87
CA ASP A 83 -2.86 9.36 -15.13
C ASP A 83 -3.47 10.05 -13.90
N LEU A 84 -4.10 9.30 -12.98
CA LEU A 84 -4.57 9.82 -11.69
C LEU A 84 -3.41 10.19 -10.77
N TYR A 85 -2.30 9.45 -10.85
CA TYR A 85 -1.18 9.58 -9.91
C TYR A 85 -0.18 10.66 -10.33
N ARG A 86 -0.04 10.93 -11.63
CA ARG A 86 0.99 11.83 -12.19
C ARG A 86 0.89 13.28 -11.73
N GLU A 87 -0.32 13.74 -11.42
CA GLU A 87 -0.59 15.13 -11.05
C GLU A 87 -0.92 15.28 -9.55
N ALA A 88 -0.90 14.18 -8.80
CA ALA A 88 -1.24 14.19 -7.39
C ALA A 88 -0.13 14.83 -6.55
N ASP A 89 -0.51 15.65 -5.58
CA ASP A 89 0.41 16.12 -4.56
C ASP A 89 0.72 14.98 -3.59
N ALA A 90 2.01 14.82 -3.27
CA ALA A 90 2.52 13.71 -2.47
C ALA A 90 2.06 13.79 -1.01
N GLU A 91 2.03 14.99 -0.43
CA GLU A 91 1.65 15.23 0.97
C GLU A 91 0.14 15.06 1.11
N ASP A 92 -0.65 15.67 0.21
CA ASP A 92 -2.11 15.51 0.20
C ASP A 92 -2.52 14.03 0.04
N SER A 93 -1.85 13.30 -0.87
CA SER A 93 -2.11 11.87 -1.07
C SER A 93 -1.79 11.05 0.16
N PHE A 94 -0.69 11.37 0.85
CA PHE A 94 -0.25 10.60 2.01
C PHE A 94 -1.09 10.89 3.25
N ASP A 95 -1.47 12.15 3.47
CA ASP A 95 -2.38 12.52 4.55
C ASP A 95 -3.77 11.87 4.32
N HIS A 96 -4.26 11.83 3.08
CA HIS A 96 -5.50 11.11 2.79
C HIS A 96 -5.38 9.61 3.05
N PHE A 97 -4.27 8.98 2.63
CA PHE A 97 -4.01 7.57 2.92
C PHE A 97 -3.99 7.28 4.43
N GLU A 98 -3.37 8.13 5.24
CA GLU A 98 -3.35 7.99 6.70
C GLU A 98 -4.75 8.05 7.31
N GLU A 99 -5.56 9.06 6.94
CA GLU A 99 -6.93 9.18 7.43
C GLU A 99 -7.79 7.96 7.06
N GLN A 100 -7.64 7.47 5.83
CA GLN A 100 -8.32 6.26 5.37
C GLN A 100 -7.86 5.02 6.15
N ARG A 101 -6.55 4.88 6.38
CA ARG A 101 -5.97 3.75 7.10
C ARG A 101 -6.45 3.69 8.53
N ASP A 102 -6.41 4.80 9.25
CA ASP A 102 -6.93 4.89 10.62
C ASP A 102 -8.40 4.48 10.69
N THR A 103 -9.22 5.05 9.79
CA THR A 103 -10.66 4.72 9.69
C THR A 103 -10.89 3.24 9.39
N ASN A 104 -10.07 2.66 8.51
CA ASN A 104 -10.18 1.25 8.13
C ASN A 104 -9.75 0.32 9.27
N MET A 105 -8.69 0.65 10.01
CA MET A 105 -8.24 -0.15 11.15
C MET A 105 -9.25 -0.14 12.28
N ASP A 106 -9.81 1.03 12.61
CA ASP A 106 -10.90 1.13 13.59
C ASP A 106 -12.08 0.24 13.21
N PHE A 107 -12.48 0.25 11.93
CA PHE A 107 -13.56 -0.59 11.45
C PHE A 107 -13.22 -2.09 11.48
N LEU A 108 -12.08 -2.49 10.94
CA LEU A 108 -11.67 -3.90 10.85
C LEU A 108 -11.54 -4.56 12.22
N ARG A 109 -11.12 -3.81 13.24
CA ARG A 109 -11.05 -4.29 14.63
C ARG A 109 -12.41 -4.59 15.26
N THR A 110 -13.50 -4.05 14.71
CA THR A 110 -14.85 -4.39 15.17
C THR A 110 -15.35 -5.72 14.61
N LEU A 111 -14.70 -6.26 13.58
CA LEU A 111 -15.14 -7.47 12.91
C LEU A 111 -14.71 -8.71 13.70
N PRO A 112 -15.60 -9.70 13.87
CA PRO A 112 -15.22 -10.97 14.48
C PRO A 112 -14.33 -11.77 13.52
N ARG A 113 -13.48 -12.66 14.06
CA ARG A 113 -12.65 -13.58 13.26
C ARG A 113 -13.42 -14.33 12.15
N ALA A 114 -14.67 -14.70 12.40
CA ALA A 114 -15.53 -15.37 11.42
C ALA A 114 -15.80 -14.53 10.14
N ALA A 115 -15.67 -13.20 10.21
CA ALA A 115 -15.75 -12.34 9.02
C ALA A 115 -14.63 -12.67 8.02
N GLY A 116 -13.46 -13.12 8.50
CA GLY A 116 -12.33 -13.54 7.67
C GLY A 116 -12.66 -14.72 6.74
N GLU A 117 -13.68 -15.52 7.07
CA GLU A 117 -14.13 -16.67 6.28
C GLU A 117 -15.09 -16.30 5.13
N ARG A 118 -15.55 -15.03 5.06
CA ARG A 118 -16.38 -14.54 3.96
C ARG A 118 -15.63 -14.72 2.64
N ARG A 119 -16.34 -15.21 1.62
CA ARG A 119 -15.78 -15.60 0.32
C ARG A 119 -16.20 -14.67 -0.80
N ALA A 120 -15.34 -14.59 -1.81
CA ALA A 120 -15.53 -13.86 -3.05
C ALA A 120 -14.90 -14.64 -4.21
N MET A 121 -15.33 -14.33 -5.44
CA MET A 121 -14.74 -14.87 -6.67
C MET A 121 -13.85 -13.82 -7.33
N HIS A 122 -12.53 -13.98 -7.28
CA HIS A 122 -11.59 -13.13 -7.99
C HIS A 122 -11.38 -13.67 -9.41
N LYS A 123 -11.55 -12.82 -10.43
CA LYS A 123 -11.55 -13.29 -11.83
C LYS A 123 -10.27 -13.97 -12.29
N GLU A 124 -9.13 -13.61 -11.70
CA GLU A 124 -7.84 -14.23 -12.03
C GLU A 124 -7.39 -15.29 -11.01
N ALA A 125 -7.76 -15.14 -9.74
CA ALA A 125 -7.22 -15.96 -8.65
C ALA A 125 -8.20 -17.08 -8.22
N GLY A 126 -9.42 -17.05 -8.74
CA GLY A 126 -10.50 -17.93 -8.31
C GLY A 126 -11.08 -17.49 -6.98
N GLU A 127 -11.56 -18.47 -6.20
CA GLU A 127 -12.20 -18.19 -4.92
C GLU A 127 -11.17 -17.76 -3.86
N ILE A 128 -11.47 -16.65 -3.18
CA ILE A 128 -10.65 -16.10 -2.10
C ILE A 128 -11.51 -15.77 -0.88
N THR A 129 -10.86 -15.64 0.27
CA THR A 129 -11.48 -15.22 1.54
C THR A 129 -11.06 -13.80 1.93
N LEU A 130 -11.83 -13.15 2.80
CA LEU A 130 -11.46 -11.84 3.34
C LEU A 130 -10.09 -11.89 4.05
N GLN A 131 -9.83 -12.94 4.84
CA GLN A 131 -8.54 -13.09 5.52
C GLN A 131 -7.36 -13.18 4.54
N GLN A 132 -7.53 -13.90 3.43
CA GLN A 132 -6.50 -13.96 2.38
C GLN A 132 -6.28 -12.60 1.71
N MET A 133 -7.33 -11.81 1.51
CA MET A 133 -7.19 -10.44 1.00
C MET A 133 -6.44 -9.52 1.98
N LEU A 134 -6.65 -9.66 3.30
CA LEU A 134 -5.90 -8.87 4.29
C LEU A 134 -4.39 -9.21 4.26
N HIS A 135 -4.03 -10.48 4.05
CA HIS A 135 -2.64 -10.85 3.80
C HIS A 135 -2.10 -10.26 2.49
N GLU A 136 -2.92 -10.22 1.43
CA GLU A 136 -2.54 -9.59 0.17
C GLU A 136 -2.33 -8.09 0.32
N TRP A 137 -3.19 -7.39 1.05
CA TRP A 137 -3.05 -5.98 1.39
C TRP A 137 -1.75 -5.70 2.15
N ALA A 138 -1.42 -6.53 3.14
CA ALA A 138 -0.15 -6.41 3.85
C ALA A 138 1.06 -6.69 2.92
N MET A 139 0.96 -7.66 2.01
CA MET A 139 2.01 -7.90 1.01
C MET A 139 2.18 -6.71 0.05
N HIS A 140 1.08 -6.07 -0.34
CA HIS A 140 1.05 -4.87 -1.20
C HIS A 140 1.76 -3.70 -0.52
N ASP A 141 1.38 -3.38 0.72
CA ASP A 141 2.02 -2.34 1.52
C ASP A 141 3.53 -2.58 1.70
N LEU A 142 3.93 -3.80 2.08
CA LEU A 142 5.34 -4.16 2.21
C LEU A 142 6.11 -4.02 0.89
N GLY A 143 5.44 -4.32 -0.23
CA GLY A 143 5.97 -4.10 -1.58
C GLY A 143 6.31 -2.63 -1.82
N HIS A 144 5.40 -1.72 -1.45
CA HIS A 144 5.59 -0.28 -1.63
C HIS A 144 6.52 0.36 -0.60
N ILE A 145 6.54 -0.13 0.64
CA ILE A 145 7.58 0.24 1.63
C ILE A 145 8.96 -0.09 1.06
N ARG A 146 9.15 -1.29 0.52
CA ARG A 146 10.41 -1.69 -0.13
C ARG A 146 10.75 -0.79 -1.32
N GLN A 147 9.75 -0.43 -2.13
CA GLN A 147 9.94 0.44 -3.28
C GLN A 147 10.38 1.85 -2.85
N ILE A 148 9.68 2.48 -1.91
CA ILE A 148 10.00 3.82 -1.40
C ILE A 148 11.39 3.81 -0.75
N ALA A 149 11.71 2.79 0.05
CA ALA A 149 13.05 2.66 0.62
C ALA A 149 14.15 2.61 -0.45
N GLU A 150 13.95 1.88 -1.55
CA GLU A 150 14.91 1.82 -2.66
C GLU A 150 15.03 3.16 -3.40
N LEU A 151 13.91 3.87 -3.60
CA LEU A 151 13.89 5.20 -4.21
C LEU A 151 14.64 6.22 -3.34
N VAL A 152 14.42 6.23 -2.03
CA VAL A 152 15.14 7.10 -1.08
C VAL A 152 16.63 6.78 -1.12
N ARG A 153 17.01 5.49 -1.07
CA ARG A 153 18.43 5.07 -1.21
C ARG A 153 19.06 5.61 -2.48
N ALA A 154 18.37 5.48 -3.62
CA ALA A 154 18.89 5.90 -4.91
C ALA A 154 18.97 7.42 -5.07
N ARG A 155 17.93 8.15 -4.64
CA ARG A 155 17.81 9.60 -4.82
C ARG A 155 18.66 10.39 -3.83
N MET A 156 18.58 10.04 -2.54
CA MET A 156 19.13 10.85 -1.46
C MET A 156 20.56 10.47 -1.07
N HIS A 157 20.92 9.19 -1.22
CA HIS A 157 22.14 8.68 -0.58
C HIS A 157 23.14 8.07 -1.55
N TRP A 158 22.70 7.44 -2.65
CA TRP A 158 23.58 6.62 -3.47
C TRP A 158 24.76 7.39 -4.06
N ARG A 159 24.51 8.58 -4.63
CA ARG A 159 25.59 9.43 -5.18
C ARG A 159 26.39 10.11 -4.07
N GLN A 160 25.73 10.45 -2.98
CA GLN A 160 26.27 11.18 -1.83
C GLN A 160 27.23 10.29 -1.02
N ALA A 161 27.05 8.97 -1.07
CA ALA A 161 27.97 7.98 -0.49
C ALA A 161 29.33 7.90 -1.22
N GLY A 162 29.50 8.59 -2.36
CA GLY A 162 30.76 8.63 -3.12
C GLY A 162 31.27 7.22 -3.47
N THR A 163 32.56 6.97 -3.25
CA THR A 163 33.19 5.67 -3.56
C THR A 163 32.59 4.51 -2.75
N LEU A 164 31.98 4.76 -1.58
CA LEU A 164 31.27 3.71 -0.83
C LEU A 164 29.99 3.29 -1.55
N GLY A 165 29.32 4.24 -2.21
CA GLY A 165 28.12 4.02 -3.01
C GLY A 165 28.35 3.12 -4.23
N GLU A 166 29.56 3.13 -4.80
CA GLU A 166 29.92 2.33 -5.98
C GLU A 166 29.81 0.81 -5.75
N SER A 167 29.91 0.37 -4.49
CA SER A 167 29.74 -1.04 -4.11
C SER A 167 28.28 -1.51 -4.13
N TYR A 168 27.32 -0.58 -4.09
CA TYR A 168 25.90 -0.88 -4.10
C TYR A 168 25.36 -0.99 -5.53
N LYS A 169 24.57 -2.04 -5.78
CA LYS A 169 23.85 -2.25 -7.05
C LYS A 169 22.37 -2.00 -6.84
N LEU A 170 21.98 -0.74 -6.87
CA LEU A 170 20.57 -0.36 -6.71
C LEU A 170 19.77 -0.61 -7.99
N ARG A 171 18.48 -0.91 -7.84
CA ARG A 171 17.52 -1.03 -8.94
C ARG A 171 16.23 -0.26 -8.59
N PRO A 172 16.33 1.07 -8.49
CA PRO A 172 15.17 1.92 -8.23
C PRO A 172 14.17 1.88 -9.39
#